data_AF-A0A0S1XDM1-F1
#
_entry.id   AF-A0A0S1XDM1-F1
#
_cell.length_a   1.000
_cell.length_b   1.000
_cell.length_c   1.000
_cell.angle_alpha   90.00
_cell.angle_beta   90.00
_cell.angle_gamma   90.00
#
_symmetry.space_group_name_H-M   'P 1'
#
loop_
_entity.id
_entity.type
_entity.pdbx_description
1 polymer ?
#
loop_
_entity_poly.entity_id
_entity_poly.type
_entity_poly.pdbx_seq_one_letter_code
_entity_poly.pdbx_strand_id
1 'polypeptide(L)'
;MVSCMKKTLLLTMLLIFATISNSFVIADEISQKVTPNIFVEVDPRVELVETIFYFTDWGKMQGFPAGYEQGYQYLRDINSYFSKYRFHRAVKLAQKAFKSGMAYDAIPYFALFLDRETFEKAKPWDDYIISRVGGNVTLLNELAEAVRDFAKESNFWEFYRNHEPLYERAIGNYLSSVNLGNITKTEEQFFGENVKEWHVVLQLAQWGNSYGPHFDTPDGKIIYGLLGVCGITYNGTPEFCNALVHEFAHSFVNPTVERYFDLFENYSLLYEPVWLRMEKLAYGSWKVMLDETFVRAFEAYYIHMTKGDFYARRFLVRQIALGFYFIHDIYAAYLEYSKNRNRYETFEDFLPELAKVIGDVYNRTFGDKMDKLENGEYVYSFMKHSKSGRIVIVYGTINPDRSGNEHDKQLAELIWRSLTHRGYNVTVKTDTEVTEEDLKSYLILIGGPVANNVTRQVNDLLKVRFIKKNGEYVLYSEYTNRTYLSKDVGVLEVIRNPWNVGKLITLIAGITREGTFVPYTPDILHYCIYNRDWRNIGYLEDKMLVKVGI
;
A
#
# COMPACT_ATOMS: atom_id res chain seq x y z
N MET A 1 36.56 63.69 -43.03
CA MET A 1 35.59 63.68 -41.91
C MET A 1 34.53 62.59 -42.07
N VAL A 2 34.95 61.35 -42.35
CA VAL A 2 34.06 60.19 -42.47
C VAL A 2 34.82 58.99 -41.88
N SER A 3 34.83 58.89 -40.55
CA SER A 3 35.41 57.73 -39.83
C SER A 3 34.95 57.65 -38.38
N CYS A 4 34.48 58.76 -37.79
CA CYS A 4 34.07 58.77 -36.38
C CYS A 4 32.58 58.42 -36.14
N MET A 5 31.72 58.39 -37.17
CA MET A 5 30.27 58.15 -37.00
C MET A 5 29.81 56.68 -37.12
N LYS A 6 30.69 55.73 -37.43
CA LYS A 6 30.31 54.29 -37.53
C LYS A 6 30.54 53.47 -36.26
N LYS A 7 31.31 53.97 -35.28
CA LYS A 7 31.54 53.26 -34.01
C LYS A 7 30.53 53.62 -32.91
N THR A 8 29.85 54.76 -33.00
CA THR A 8 28.90 55.20 -31.98
C THR A 8 27.50 54.60 -32.17
N LEU A 9 27.11 54.25 -33.42
CA LEU A 9 25.81 53.62 -33.72
C LEU A 9 25.79 52.10 -33.41
N LEU A 10 26.94 51.42 -33.50
CA LEU A 10 27.04 50.00 -33.16
C LEU A 10 27.00 49.76 -31.64
N LEU A 11 27.55 50.69 -30.84
CA LEU A 11 27.48 50.59 -29.38
C LEU A 11 26.07 50.85 -28.83
N THR A 12 25.28 51.71 -29.49
CA THR A 12 23.90 51.98 -29.07
C THR A 12 22.92 50.88 -29.49
N MET A 13 23.16 50.15 -30.59
CA MET A 13 22.36 48.96 -30.93
C MET A 13 22.70 47.72 -30.10
N LEU A 14 23.93 47.59 -29.58
CA LEU A 14 24.31 46.50 -28.67
C LEU A 14 23.84 46.72 -27.22
N LEU A 15 23.57 47.97 -26.83
CA LEU A 15 23.01 48.31 -25.51
C LEU A 15 21.47 48.23 -25.45
N ILE A 16 20.77 48.18 -26.59
CA ILE A 16 19.30 48.00 -26.65
C ILE A 16 18.92 46.50 -26.76
N PHE A 17 19.84 45.62 -27.16
CA PHE A 17 19.60 44.16 -27.17
C PHE A 17 20.01 43.46 -25.85
N ALA A 18 20.58 44.18 -24.89
CA ALA A 18 20.98 43.64 -23.58
C ALA A 18 19.96 43.93 -22.44
N THR A 19 18.78 44.49 -22.75
CA THR A 19 17.69 44.73 -21.77
C THR A 19 16.43 43.90 -22.04
N ILE A 20 16.53 42.83 -22.81
CA ILE A 20 15.65 41.67 -22.62
C ILE A 20 16.47 40.64 -21.83
N SER A 21 16.89 41.03 -20.62
CA SER A 21 16.91 40.04 -19.56
C SER A 21 15.48 39.53 -19.50
N ASN A 22 15.24 38.31 -19.97
CA ASN A 22 14.18 37.49 -19.39
C ASN A 22 14.49 37.49 -17.90
N SER A 23 13.92 38.45 -17.18
CA SER A 23 13.57 38.27 -15.79
C SER A 23 12.65 37.05 -15.83
N PHE A 24 13.25 35.88 -15.66
CA PHE A 24 12.58 34.83 -14.94
C PHE A 24 12.15 35.51 -13.64
N VAL A 25 10.90 35.96 -13.62
CA VAL A 25 10.17 36.14 -12.38
C VAL A 25 10.26 34.75 -11.77
N ILE A 26 11.17 34.60 -10.80
CA ILE A 26 11.11 33.50 -9.86
C ILE A 26 9.66 33.53 -9.39
N ALA A 27 8.91 32.47 -9.66
CA ALA A 27 7.57 32.37 -9.14
C ALA A 27 7.70 32.56 -7.62
N ASP A 28 7.13 33.63 -7.07
CA ASP A 28 7.12 33.82 -5.63
C ASP A 28 6.52 32.54 -5.05
N GLU A 29 7.30 31.89 -4.18
CA GLU A 29 6.97 30.58 -3.67
C GLU A 29 5.70 30.69 -2.83
N ILE A 30 4.63 29.99 -3.20
CA ILE A 30 3.36 29.99 -2.45
C ILE A 30 3.51 29.03 -1.26
N SER A 31 4.37 29.44 -0.35
CA SER A 31 4.79 28.74 0.85
C SER A 31 4.86 29.73 2.00
N GLN A 32 4.19 29.39 3.09
CA GLN A 32 4.33 30.12 4.34
C GLN A 32 5.29 29.39 5.26
N LYS A 33 6.43 30.04 5.51
CA LYS A 33 7.41 29.62 6.50
C LYS A 33 6.89 29.94 7.90
N VAL A 34 6.60 28.91 8.70
CA VAL A 34 6.08 29.03 10.07
C VAL A 34 7.21 29.16 11.08
N THR A 35 8.27 28.37 10.90
CA THR A 35 9.53 28.40 11.65
C THR A 35 10.68 28.20 10.65
N PRO A 36 11.98 28.24 11.06
CA PRO A 36 13.09 27.91 10.18
C PRO A 36 12.97 26.59 9.41
N ASN A 37 12.25 25.60 9.95
CA ASN A 37 12.17 24.22 9.48
C ASN A 37 10.72 23.69 9.28
N ILE A 38 9.69 24.54 9.37
CA ILE A 38 8.29 24.13 9.17
C ILE A 38 7.66 25.02 8.09
N PHE A 39 7.16 24.37 7.04
CA PHE A 39 6.59 25.00 5.85
C PHE A 39 5.15 24.51 5.62
N VAL A 40 4.27 25.42 5.22
CA VAL A 40 2.93 25.10 4.71
C VAL A 40 2.79 25.66 3.31
N GLU A 41 2.43 24.82 2.36
CA GLU A 41 2.54 25.17 0.94
C GLU A 41 1.47 24.50 0.08
N VAL A 42 1.26 25.06 -1.11
CA VAL A 42 0.62 24.37 -2.23
C VAL A 42 1.74 24.01 -3.20
N ASP A 43 2.25 22.78 -3.18
CA ASP A 43 3.45 22.43 -3.95
C ASP A 43 3.13 22.35 -5.47
N PRO A 44 3.79 23.13 -6.34
CA PRO A 44 3.49 23.17 -7.77
C PRO A 44 3.73 21.83 -8.46
N ARG A 45 4.63 20.99 -7.95
CA ARG A 45 4.89 19.65 -8.50
C ARG A 45 3.69 18.75 -8.26
N VAL A 46 3.17 18.78 -7.02
CA VAL A 46 2.02 17.98 -6.60
C VAL A 46 0.77 18.44 -7.36
N GLU A 47 0.49 19.74 -7.41
CA GLU A 47 -0.65 20.31 -8.15
C GLU A 47 -0.63 19.92 -9.65
N LEU A 48 0.54 20.00 -10.29
CA LEU A 48 0.69 19.62 -11.70
C LEU A 48 0.43 18.12 -11.92
N VAL A 49 1.05 17.26 -11.11
CA VAL A 49 0.93 15.81 -11.25
C VAL A 49 -0.51 15.36 -10.97
N GLU A 50 -1.13 15.84 -9.90
CA GLU A 50 -2.52 15.53 -9.59
C GLU A 50 -3.48 16.02 -10.69
N THR A 51 -3.24 17.21 -11.26
CA THR A 51 -4.00 17.71 -12.42
C THR A 51 -3.90 16.78 -13.63
N ILE A 52 -2.73 16.19 -13.89
CA ILE A 52 -2.58 15.23 -14.99
C ILE A 52 -3.34 13.94 -14.68
N PHE A 53 -3.24 13.44 -13.44
CA PHE A 53 -3.92 12.21 -12.99
C PHE A 53 -5.44 12.38 -12.89
N TYR A 54 -5.94 13.60 -12.67
CA TYR A 54 -7.36 13.94 -12.71
C TYR A 54 -8.03 13.55 -14.04
N PHE A 55 -7.30 13.61 -15.16
CA PHE A 55 -7.82 13.20 -16.48
C PHE A 55 -7.68 11.71 -16.79
N THR A 56 -7.27 10.88 -15.82
CA THR A 56 -7.16 9.43 -15.96
C THR A 56 -8.34 8.71 -15.27
N ASP A 57 -8.40 7.39 -15.38
CA ASP A 57 -9.37 6.58 -14.64
C ASP A 57 -9.21 6.72 -13.11
N TRP A 58 -8.01 7.07 -12.62
CA TRP A 58 -7.80 7.42 -11.21
C TRP A 58 -8.64 8.61 -10.78
N GLY A 59 -8.62 9.70 -11.55
CA GLY A 59 -9.41 10.90 -11.25
C GLY A 59 -10.92 10.62 -11.21
N LYS A 60 -11.40 9.69 -12.05
CA LYS A 60 -12.81 9.24 -12.02
C LYS A 60 -13.13 8.42 -10.77
N MET A 61 -12.18 7.62 -10.28
CA MET A 61 -12.35 6.80 -9.08
C MET A 61 -12.29 7.62 -7.79
N GLN A 62 -11.41 8.62 -7.74
CA GLN A 62 -11.28 9.57 -6.64
C GLN A 62 -12.34 10.66 -6.63
N GLY A 63 -13.19 10.70 -7.67
CA GLY A 63 -14.14 11.79 -7.94
C GLY A 63 -14.78 12.34 -6.67
N PHE A 64 -14.83 13.67 -6.59
CA PHE A 64 -15.39 14.35 -5.43
C PHE A 64 -16.84 13.86 -5.24
N PRO A 65 -17.35 13.75 -4.00
CA PRO A 65 -18.67 13.22 -3.74
C PRO A 65 -19.71 13.89 -4.64
N ALA A 66 -20.57 13.09 -5.28
CA ALA A 66 -21.55 13.60 -6.23
C ALA A 66 -22.36 14.78 -5.64
N GLY A 67 -22.31 15.92 -6.32
CA GLY A 67 -22.90 17.20 -5.85
C GLY A 67 -21.87 18.23 -5.34
N TYR A 68 -20.70 17.81 -4.86
CA TYR A 68 -19.62 18.72 -4.45
C TYR A 68 -18.77 19.21 -5.64
N GLU A 69 -18.64 18.43 -6.71
CA GLU A 69 -18.01 18.85 -7.98
C GLU A 69 -18.67 20.10 -8.59
N GLN A 70 -19.99 20.24 -8.40
CA GLN A 70 -20.75 21.40 -8.84
C GLN A 70 -20.58 22.61 -7.89
N GLY A 71 -20.09 22.40 -6.67
CA GLY A 71 -19.82 23.43 -5.68
C GLY A 71 -18.39 23.94 -5.67
N TYR A 72 -17.41 23.10 -6.04
CA TYR A 72 -15.99 23.46 -5.97
C TYR A 72 -15.48 24.15 -7.25
N GLN A 73 -15.26 25.47 -7.18
CA GLN A 73 -14.81 26.25 -8.33
C GLN A 73 -13.45 25.79 -8.86
N TYR A 74 -12.52 25.39 -7.99
CA TYR A 74 -11.17 25.02 -8.39
C TYR A 74 -11.12 23.83 -9.38
N LEU A 75 -11.91 22.78 -9.15
CA LEU A 75 -11.98 21.66 -10.11
C LEU A 75 -12.61 22.06 -11.43
N ARG A 76 -13.56 22.99 -11.41
CA ARG A 76 -14.12 23.55 -12.65
C ARG A 76 -13.06 24.31 -13.42
N ASP A 77 -12.21 25.05 -12.72
CA ASP A 77 -11.09 25.78 -13.32
C ASP A 77 -10.06 24.81 -13.91
N ILE A 78 -9.69 23.74 -13.19
CA ILE A 78 -8.86 22.65 -13.72
C ILE A 78 -9.48 22.07 -14.99
N ASN A 79 -10.74 21.67 -14.93
CA ASN A 79 -11.41 21.06 -16.08
C ASN A 79 -11.52 22.04 -17.26
N SER A 80 -11.86 23.30 -17.01
CA SER A 80 -11.96 24.33 -18.04
C SER A 80 -10.62 24.59 -18.72
N TYR A 81 -9.56 24.78 -17.92
CA TYR A 81 -8.24 25.16 -18.40
C TYR A 81 -7.53 23.99 -19.11
N PHE A 82 -7.60 22.78 -18.54
CA PHE A 82 -6.79 21.64 -18.99
C PHE A 82 -7.53 20.62 -19.87
N SER A 83 -8.86 20.69 -20.05
CA SER A 83 -9.62 19.68 -20.82
C SER A 83 -9.13 19.49 -22.27
N LYS A 84 -8.56 20.52 -22.90
CA LYS A 84 -7.95 20.42 -24.23
C LYS A 84 -6.71 19.50 -24.28
N TYR A 85 -6.08 19.23 -23.13
CA TYR A 85 -4.92 18.36 -22.99
C TYR A 85 -5.25 16.93 -22.52
N ARG A 86 -6.53 16.54 -22.44
CA ARG A 86 -6.95 15.18 -22.02
C ARG A 86 -6.33 14.02 -22.83
N PHE A 87 -5.83 14.30 -24.04
CA PHE A 87 -5.16 13.33 -24.90
C PHE A 87 -3.64 13.52 -25.00
N HIS A 88 -3.07 14.41 -24.18
CA HIS A 88 -1.63 14.68 -24.11
C HIS A 88 -0.85 13.42 -23.70
N ARG A 89 0.43 13.36 -24.10
CA ARG A 89 1.33 12.24 -23.79
C ARG A 89 1.37 11.95 -22.27
N ALA A 90 1.42 12.99 -21.45
CA ALA A 90 1.43 12.88 -19.99
C ALA A 90 0.21 12.12 -19.45
N VAL A 91 -1.01 12.46 -19.90
CA VAL A 91 -2.24 11.79 -19.44
C VAL A 91 -2.25 10.32 -19.86
N LYS A 92 -1.77 10.00 -21.07
CA LYS A 92 -1.66 8.61 -21.55
C LYS A 92 -0.65 7.79 -20.73
N LEU A 93 0.49 8.38 -20.39
CA LEU A 93 1.51 7.73 -19.56
C LEU A 93 1.07 7.61 -18.11
N ALA A 94 0.41 8.62 -17.54
CA ALA A 94 -0.20 8.57 -16.22
C ALA A 94 -1.26 7.46 -16.14
N GLN A 95 -2.12 7.34 -17.16
CA GLN A 95 -3.08 6.24 -17.25
C GLN A 95 -2.41 4.85 -17.31
N LYS A 96 -1.25 4.74 -17.98
CA LYS A 96 -0.46 3.51 -18.03
C LYS A 96 0.20 3.21 -16.67
N ALA A 97 0.73 4.24 -16.00
CA ALA A 97 1.30 4.12 -14.66
C ALA A 97 0.24 3.69 -13.65
N PHE A 98 -0.95 4.30 -13.68
CA PHE A 98 -2.09 3.90 -12.87
C PHE A 98 -2.48 2.43 -13.08
N LYS A 99 -2.61 2.00 -14.34
CA LYS A 99 -2.88 0.58 -14.67
C LYS A 99 -1.77 -0.38 -14.22
N SER A 100 -0.57 0.13 -13.95
CA SER A 100 0.57 -0.65 -13.45
C SER A 100 0.68 -0.65 -11.91
N GLY A 101 -0.15 0.15 -11.21
CA GLY A 101 -0.19 0.21 -9.75
C GLY A 101 0.00 1.60 -9.13
N MET A 102 0.30 2.64 -9.92
CA MET A 102 0.54 4.00 -9.40
C MET A 102 -0.78 4.68 -9.06
N ALA A 103 -1.21 4.49 -7.81
CA ALA A 103 -2.45 4.99 -7.23
C ALA A 103 -2.21 5.47 -5.80
N TYR A 104 -3.15 6.25 -5.27
CA TYR A 104 -3.11 6.81 -3.90
C TYR A 104 -1.86 7.67 -3.67
N ASP A 105 -1.16 7.43 -2.57
CA ASP A 105 0.05 8.12 -2.11
C ASP A 105 1.18 8.13 -3.15
N ALA A 106 1.25 7.11 -4.00
CA ALA A 106 2.28 7.01 -5.03
C ALA A 106 2.26 8.17 -6.04
N ILE A 107 1.09 8.82 -6.25
CA ILE A 107 0.93 9.90 -7.21
C ILE A 107 1.58 11.20 -6.71
N PRO A 108 1.19 11.77 -5.56
CA PRO A 108 1.87 12.94 -5.03
C PRO A 108 3.30 12.62 -4.60
N TYR A 109 3.60 11.38 -4.17
CA TYR A 109 4.97 10.96 -3.89
C TYR A 109 5.88 11.04 -5.12
N PHE A 110 5.42 10.58 -6.29
CA PHE A 110 6.14 10.73 -7.56
C PHE A 110 6.47 12.20 -7.86
N ALA A 111 5.56 13.13 -7.59
CA ALA A 111 5.78 14.56 -7.77
C ALA A 111 6.98 15.08 -6.97
N LEU A 112 7.22 14.55 -5.76
CA LEU A 112 8.31 15.00 -4.88
C LEU A 112 9.71 14.60 -5.37
N PHE A 113 9.81 13.77 -6.41
CA PHE A 113 11.07 13.47 -7.11
C PHE A 113 11.40 14.48 -8.21
N LEU A 114 10.45 15.34 -8.57
CA LEU A 114 10.63 16.38 -9.58
C LEU A 114 11.21 17.65 -8.93
N ASP A 115 11.88 18.43 -9.76
CA ASP A 115 12.33 19.77 -9.46
C ASP A 115 11.14 20.71 -9.36
N ARG A 116 11.18 21.65 -8.41
CA ARG A 116 10.03 22.53 -8.12
C ARG A 116 9.75 23.54 -9.22
N GLU A 117 10.77 23.99 -9.94
CA GLU A 117 10.63 25.04 -10.95
C GLU A 117 10.51 24.48 -12.36
N THR A 118 11.36 23.50 -12.68
CA THR A 118 11.52 22.96 -14.02
C THR A 118 10.72 21.69 -14.28
N PHE A 119 10.23 21.03 -13.21
CA PHE A 119 9.59 19.71 -13.25
C PHE A 119 10.48 18.59 -13.83
N GLU A 120 11.79 18.84 -13.97
CA GLU A 120 12.75 17.80 -14.33
C GLU A 120 12.94 16.83 -13.18
N LYS A 121 13.36 15.59 -13.45
CA LYS A 121 13.68 14.64 -12.39
C LYS A 121 14.87 15.17 -11.57
N ALA A 122 14.63 15.50 -10.30
CA ALA A 122 15.63 16.09 -9.41
C ALA A 122 16.42 15.06 -8.60
N LYS A 123 15.88 13.85 -8.40
CA LYS A 123 16.51 12.80 -7.58
C LYS A 123 16.26 11.38 -8.14
N PRO A 124 17.08 10.38 -7.79
CA PRO A 124 16.87 8.99 -8.21
C PRO A 124 15.52 8.45 -7.73
N TRP A 125 14.93 7.52 -8.48
CA TRP A 125 13.72 6.80 -8.05
C TRP A 125 14.08 5.83 -6.93
N ASP A 126 13.23 5.72 -5.91
CA ASP A 126 13.39 4.71 -4.87
C ASP A 126 12.64 3.41 -5.20
N ASP A 127 12.88 2.37 -4.40
CA ASP A 127 12.26 1.06 -4.58
C ASP A 127 10.74 1.13 -4.45
N TYR A 128 10.24 2.03 -3.59
CA TYR A 128 8.81 2.22 -3.42
C TYR A 128 8.16 2.65 -4.73
N ILE A 129 8.55 3.78 -5.33
CA ILE A 129 7.89 4.28 -6.54
C ILE A 129 8.14 3.39 -7.76
N ILE A 130 9.30 2.70 -7.81
CA ILE A 130 9.59 1.68 -8.82
C ILE A 130 8.60 0.51 -8.73
N SER A 131 8.29 0.05 -7.50
CA SER A 131 7.32 -1.02 -7.29
C SER A 131 5.91 -0.64 -7.75
N ARG A 132 5.53 0.65 -7.65
CA ARG A 132 4.22 1.18 -8.06
C ARG A 132 4.01 1.22 -9.57
N VAL A 133 5.01 0.87 -10.36
CA VAL A 133 4.90 0.65 -11.82
C VAL A 133 5.37 -0.74 -12.23
N GLY A 134 5.36 -1.70 -11.29
CA GLY A 134 5.79 -3.07 -11.55
C GLY A 134 7.26 -3.20 -11.98
N GLY A 135 8.14 -2.31 -11.49
CA GLY A 135 9.56 -2.31 -11.84
C GLY A 135 9.92 -1.54 -13.12
N ASN A 136 8.94 -0.93 -13.80
CA ASN A 136 9.15 -0.26 -15.08
C ASN A 136 9.76 1.15 -14.94
N VAL A 137 11.06 1.22 -14.66
CA VAL A 137 11.82 2.50 -14.55
C VAL A 137 11.71 3.36 -15.81
N THR A 138 11.66 2.75 -17.00
CA THR A 138 11.48 3.48 -18.27
C THR A 138 10.17 4.26 -18.29
N LEU A 139 9.08 3.67 -17.78
CA LEU A 139 7.79 4.35 -17.68
C LEU A 139 7.85 5.56 -16.75
N LEU A 140 8.58 5.49 -15.63
CA LEU A 140 8.76 6.64 -14.73
C LEU A 140 9.53 7.78 -15.40
N ASN A 141 10.60 7.46 -16.12
CA ASN A 141 11.39 8.46 -16.85
C ASN A 141 10.56 9.13 -17.95
N GLU A 142 9.86 8.34 -18.77
CA GLU A 142 8.98 8.86 -19.82
C GLU A 142 7.84 9.71 -19.25
N LEU A 143 7.29 9.33 -18.10
CA LEU A 143 6.24 10.09 -17.41
C LEU A 143 6.78 11.43 -16.90
N ALA A 144 7.96 11.45 -16.25
CA ALA A 144 8.58 12.68 -15.75
C ALA A 144 8.86 13.68 -16.89
N GLU A 145 9.41 13.21 -18.01
CA GLU A 145 9.58 14.03 -19.22
C GLU A 145 8.25 14.59 -19.72
N ALA A 146 7.22 13.74 -19.80
CA ALA A 146 5.92 14.16 -20.29
C ALA A 146 5.19 15.13 -19.34
N VAL A 147 5.43 15.04 -18.03
CA VAL A 147 4.93 16.02 -17.03
C VAL A 147 5.53 17.39 -17.28
N ARG A 148 6.84 17.49 -17.50
CA ARG A 148 7.51 18.74 -17.89
C ARG A 148 6.95 19.29 -19.21
N ASP A 149 6.78 18.44 -20.23
CA ASP A 149 6.21 18.84 -21.52
C ASP A 149 4.78 19.36 -21.35
N PHE A 150 3.96 18.68 -20.53
CA PHE A 150 2.60 19.12 -20.21
C PHE A 150 2.62 20.49 -19.53
N ALA A 151 3.49 20.72 -18.55
CA ALA A 151 3.60 22.02 -17.86
C ALA A 151 3.86 23.16 -18.85
N LYS A 152 4.77 22.94 -19.81
CA LYS A 152 5.13 23.89 -20.85
C LYS A 152 3.98 24.13 -21.84
N GLU A 153 3.42 23.07 -22.41
CA GLU A 153 2.38 23.16 -23.45
C GLU A 153 1.04 23.66 -22.91
N SER A 154 0.76 23.41 -21.62
CA SER A 154 -0.43 23.88 -20.93
C SER A 154 -0.31 25.27 -20.34
N ASN A 155 0.89 25.85 -20.30
CA ASN A 155 1.18 27.06 -19.54
C ASN A 155 0.77 26.94 -18.06
N PHE A 156 1.11 25.80 -17.44
CA PHE A 156 0.73 25.47 -16.06
C PHE A 156 1.06 26.59 -15.07
N TRP A 157 2.20 27.25 -15.22
CA TRP A 157 2.58 28.36 -14.34
C TRP A 157 1.63 29.57 -14.40
N GLU A 158 0.99 29.82 -15.54
CA GLU A 158 -0.07 30.85 -15.61
C GLU A 158 -1.31 30.40 -14.85
N PHE A 159 -1.74 29.15 -15.00
CA PHE A 159 -2.83 28.58 -14.20
C PHE A 159 -2.53 28.71 -12.70
N TYR A 160 -1.35 28.24 -12.26
CA TYR A 160 -0.96 28.24 -10.87
C TYR A 160 -0.92 29.66 -10.27
N ARG A 161 -0.29 30.64 -10.94
CA ARG A 161 -0.28 32.04 -10.49
C ARG A 161 -1.67 32.67 -10.43
N ASN A 162 -2.55 32.35 -11.39
CA ASN A 162 -3.93 32.88 -11.38
C ASN A 162 -4.75 32.39 -10.18
N HIS A 163 -4.31 31.33 -9.48
CA HIS A 163 -4.96 30.80 -8.29
C HIS A 163 -4.23 31.13 -6.99
N GLU A 164 -3.15 31.92 -7.03
CA GLU A 164 -2.39 32.36 -5.85
C GLU A 164 -3.29 32.94 -4.73
N PRO A 165 -4.26 33.83 -5.01
CA PRO A 165 -5.16 34.32 -3.97
C PRO A 165 -5.98 33.23 -3.29
N LEU A 166 -6.32 32.14 -3.98
CA LEU A 166 -7.02 30.99 -3.39
C LEU A 166 -6.07 30.20 -2.49
N TYR A 167 -4.85 29.94 -2.95
CA TYR A 167 -3.83 29.20 -2.21
C TYR A 167 -3.44 29.93 -0.92
N GLU A 168 -3.19 31.25 -0.97
CA GLU A 168 -2.90 32.05 0.21
C GLU A 168 -4.03 32.00 1.25
N ARG A 169 -5.30 32.08 0.79
CA ARG A 169 -6.46 31.93 1.68
C ARG A 169 -6.54 30.53 2.29
N ALA A 170 -6.27 29.49 1.50
CA ALA A 170 -6.27 28.11 1.95
C ALA A 170 -5.20 27.89 3.04
N ILE A 171 -3.97 28.37 2.80
CA ILE A 171 -2.85 28.33 3.76
C ILE A 171 -3.19 29.11 5.03
N GLY A 172 -3.68 30.34 4.90
CA GLY A 172 -4.07 31.17 6.04
C GLY A 172 -5.17 30.53 6.90
N ASN A 173 -6.21 29.97 6.27
CA ASN A 173 -7.27 29.25 6.96
C ASN A 173 -6.72 28.02 7.68
N TYR A 174 -5.89 27.22 7.00
CA TYR A 174 -5.28 26.04 7.59
C TYR A 174 -4.48 26.41 8.85
N LEU A 175 -3.57 27.37 8.73
CA LEU A 175 -2.71 27.85 9.83
C LEU A 175 -3.50 28.43 11.01
N SER A 176 -4.67 29.02 10.76
CA SER A 176 -5.55 29.51 11.84
C SER A 176 -6.16 28.40 12.70
N SER A 177 -6.17 27.15 12.21
CA SER A 177 -6.85 26.01 12.82
C SER A 177 -5.91 24.98 13.47
N VAL A 178 -4.59 25.12 13.26
CA VAL A 178 -3.59 24.11 13.62
C VAL A 178 -2.43 24.71 14.44
N ASN A 179 -1.87 23.92 15.35
CA ASN A 179 -0.65 24.28 16.08
C ASN A 179 0.51 23.38 15.62
N LEU A 180 1.15 23.75 14.52
CA LEU A 180 2.22 22.95 13.91
C LEU A 180 3.45 22.81 14.81
N GLY A 181 3.79 23.86 15.58
CA GLY A 181 4.90 23.79 16.54
C GLY A 181 4.66 22.75 17.63
N ASN A 182 3.41 22.63 18.13
CA ASN A 182 3.07 21.59 19.10
C ASN A 182 3.03 20.19 18.46
N ILE A 183 2.48 20.06 17.25
CA ILE A 183 2.41 18.77 16.54
C ILE A 183 3.82 18.24 16.31
N THR A 184 4.65 18.96 15.57
CA THR A 184 6.02 18.55 15.21
C THR A 184 6.87 18.24 16.44
N LYS A 185 6.81 19.09 17.49
CA LYS A 185 7.48 18.82 18.76
C LYS A 185 6.98 17.53 19.42
N THR A 186 5.69 17.25 19.38
CA THR A 186 5.13 16.03 19.97
C THR A 186 5.58 14.79 19.20
N GLU A 187 5.63 14.85 17.87
CA GLU A 187 6.18 13.80 17.01
C GLU A 187 7.64 13.50 17.39
N GLU A 188 8.53 14.51 17.33
CA GLU A 188 9.95 14.33 17.63
C GLU A 188 10.18 13.82 19.06
N GLN A 189 9.45 14.39 20.01
CA GLN A 189 9.53 13.94 21.40
C GLN A 189 9.06 12.51 21.53
N PHE A 190 7.91 12.14 20.97
CA PHE A 190 7.38 10.78 21.11
C PHE A 190 8.28 9.76 20.41
N PHE A 191 8.68 9.99 19.17
CA PHE A 191 9.48 9.02 18.41
C PHE A 191 10.96 9.02 18.79
N GLY A 192 11.46 10.09 19.43
CA GLY A 192 12.87 10.23 19.83
C GLY A 192 13.79 10.57 18.67
N GLU A 193 13.25 11.08 17.56
CA GLU A 193 13.98 11.43 16.34
C GLU A 193 13.78 12.91 16.03
N ASN A 194 14.85 13.63 15.68
CA ASN A 194 14.76 15.02 15.20
C ASN A 194 14.57 15.05 13.69
N VAL A 195 13.84 16.06 13.21
CA VAL A 195 13.50 16.21 11.79
C VAL A 195 14.12 17.48 11.24
N LYS A 196 14.75 17.36 10.07
CA LYS A 196 15.43 18.48 9.40
C LYS A 196 14.40 19.51 8.95
N GLU A 197 13.38 19.07 8.23
CA GLU A 197 12.33 19.91 7.64
C GLU A 197 10.97 19.21 7.65
N TRP A 198 9.94 20.00 7.93
CA TRP A 198 8.54 19.60 7.92
C TRP A 198 7.81 20.38 6.84
N HIS A 199 7.14 19.67 5.94
CA HIS A 199 6.35 20.26 4.86
C HIS A 199 4.90 19.81 4.97
N VAL A 200 3.98 20.77 5.07
CA VAL A 200 2.54 20.49 4.95
C VAL A 200 2.10 20.95 3.57
N VAL A 201 1.79 20.00 2.69
CA VAL A 201 1.35 20.26 1.32
C VAL A 201 -0.16 20.13 1.25
N LEU A 202 -0.82 21.22 0.88
CA LEU A 202 -2.26 21.28 0.69
C LEU A 202 -2.59 20.84 -0.75
N GLN A 203 -3.23 19.68 -0.91
CA GLN A 203 -3.54 19.07 -2.21
C GLN A 203 -4.95 19.47 -2.66
N LEU A 204 -5.08 20.56 -3.42
CA LEU A 204 -6.40 21.11 -3.74
C LEU A 204 -7.17 20.27 -4.77
N ALA A 205 -6.49 19.40 -5.51
CA ALA A 205 -7.08 18.48 -6.49
C ALA A 205 -7.43 17.10 -5.89
N GLN A 206 -7.09 16.85 -4.63
CA GLN A 206 -7.28 15.55 -3.97
C GLN A 206 -8.38 15.63 -2.90
N TRP A 207 -9.41 14.78 -3.00
CA TRP A 207 -10.47 14.70 -1.99
C TRP A 207 -10.23 13.56 -0.99
N GLY A 208 -10.45 13.84 0.30
CA GLY A 208 -10.57 12.87 1.39
C GLY A 208 -9.29 12.16 1.84
N ASN A 209 -8.34 11.92 0.94
CA ASN A 209 -7.12 11.16 1.24
C ASN A 209 -5.96 12.08 1.58
N SER A 210 -5.17 11.68 2.57
CA SER A 210 -3.95 12.34 2.99
C SER A 210 -2.84 11.30 3.11
N TYR A 211 -1.58 11.74 3.02
CA TYR A 211 -0.42 10.84 2.97
C TYR A 211 0.80 11.44 3.69
N GLY A 212 1.62 10.59 4.31
CA GLY A 212 2.78 11.01 5.10
C GLY A 212 4.14 10.46 4.65
N PRO A 213 4.66 10.83 3.46
CA PRO A 213 5.96 10.35 3.01
C PRO A 213 7.13 11.12 3.65
N HIS A 214 8.31 10.51 3.63
CA HIS A 214 9.57 11.16 4.04
C HIS A 214 10.70 10.86 3.05
N PHE A 215 11.75 11.67 3.15
CA PHE A 215 13.04 11.40 2.53
C PHE A 215 14.15 11.48 3.59
N ASP A 216 15.00 10.47 3.62
CA ASP A 216 16.24 10.53 4.37
C ASP A 216 17.30 11.29 3.57
N THR A 217 17.94 12.27 4.20
CA THR A 217 19.07 13.02 3.64
C THR A 217 20.30 12.89 4.53
N PRO A 218 21.51 13.19 4.04
CA PRO A 218 22.71 13.19 4.88
C PRO A 218 22.62 14.08 6.13
N ASP A 219 21.80 15.14 6.08
CA ASP A 219 21.64 16.10 7.18
C ASP A 219 20.41 15.82 8.05
N GLY A 220 19.65 14.75 7.77
CA GLY A 220 18.45 14.37 8.51
C GLY A 220 17.22 14.13 7.63
N LYS A 221 16.10 13.82 8.29
CA LYS A 221 14.83 13.45 7.65
C LYS A 221 14.03 14.68 7.21
N ILE A 222 13.49 14.66 6.00
CA ILE A 222 12.50 15.63 5.52
C ILE A 222 11.14 14.92 5.48
N ILE A 223 10.15 15.44 6.21
CA ILE A 223 8.83 14.82 6.35
C ILE A 223 7.78 15.69 5.66
N TYR A 224 6.88 15.03 4.92
CA TYR A 224 5.76 15.66 4.24
C TYR A 224 4.44 15.18 4.85
N GLY A 225 3.50 16.10 5.00
CA GLY A 225 2.09 15.85 5.28
C GLY A 225 1.29 16.34 4.08
N LEU A 226 0.89 15.43 3.21
CA LEU A 226 0.14 15.70 2.00
C LEU A 226 -1.35 15.63 2.33
N LEU A 227 -2.02 16.77 2.48
CA LEU A 227 -3.38 16.83 3.00
C LEU A 227 -4.39 17.04 1.89
N GLY A 228 -5.35 16.13 1.75
CA GLY A 228 -6.49 16.28 0.85
C GLY A 228 -7.58 17.20 1.39
N VAL A 229 -8.49 17.61 0.52
CA VAL A 229 -9.68 18.40 0.83
C VAL A 229 -10.75 17.50 1.48
N CYS A 230 -11.27 17.91 2.63
CA CYS A 230 -12.36 17.23 3.35
C CYS A 230 -13.62 18.11 3.49
N GLY A 231 -13.56 19.38 3.09
CA GLY A 231 -14.67 20.31 3.17
C GLY A 231 -14.45 21.50 2.24
N ILE A 232 -15.51 22.28 2.04
CA ILE A 232 -15.45 23.54 1.28
C ILE A 232 -16.28 24.55 2.05
N THR A 233 -15.67 25.68 2.40
CA THR A 233 -16.35 26.77 3.10
C THR A 233 -17.37 27.46 2.18
N TYR A 234 -18.27 28.25 2.76
CA TYR A 234 -19.27 29.02 1.99
C TYR A 234 -18.65 29.98 0.96
N ASN A 235 -17.45 30.50 1.22
CA ASN A 235 -16.74 31.39 0.28
C ASN A 235 -15.92 30.62 -0.78
N GLY A 236 -16.09 29.30 -0.88
CA GLY A 236 -15.43 28.46 -1.88
C GLY A 236 -13.98 28.08 -1.57
N THR A 237 -13.52 28.31 -0.34
CA THR A 237 -12.16 27.94 0.08
C THR A 237 -12.14 26.48 0.55
N PRO A 238 -11.19 25.63 0.10
CA PRO A 238 -11.09 24.26 0.58
C PRO A 238 -10.70 24.19 2.06
N GLU A 239 -11.27 23.23 2.77
CA GLU A 239 -10.88 22.82 4.11
C GLU A 239 -10.21 21.45 4.02
N PHE A 240 -9.05 21.30 4.66
CA PHE A 240 -8.23 20.10 4.55
C PHE A 240 -8.52 19.11 5.67
N CYS A 241 -8.28 17.84 5.38
CA CYS A 241 -8.49 16.76 6.33
C CYS A 241 -7.62 16.96 7.58
N ASN A 242 -8.21 16.76 8.76
CA ASN A 242 -7.49 16.82 10.03
C ASN A 242 -6.74 15.50 10.29
N ALA A 243 -5.76 15.20 9.43
CA ALA A 243 -5.00 13.96 9.41
C ALA A 243 -3.50 14.16 9.72
N LEU A 244 -3.02 15.39 9.91
CA LEU A 244 -1.58 15.68 9.93
C LEU A 244 -0.79 14.86 10.96
N VAL A 245 -1.31 14.72 12.18
CA VAL A 245 -0.67 13.90 13.25
C VAL A 245 -0.59 12.43 12.85
N HIS A 246 -1.59 11.93 12.13
CA HIS A 246 -1.61 10.57 11.61
C HIS A 246 -0.55 10.41 10.51
N GLU A 247 -0.54 11.33 9.55
CA GLU A 247 0.37 11.28 8.40
C GLU A 247 1.84 11.41 8.82
N PHE A 248 2.17 12.36 9.69
CA PHE A 248 3.54 12.52 10.17
C PHE A 248 4.07 11.27 10.88
N ALA A 249 3.24 10.60 11.67
CA ALA A 249 3.63 9.39 12.38
C ALA A 249 4.07 8.24 11.44
N HIS A 250 3.53 8.15 10.22
CA HIS A 250 3.99 7.14 9.24
C HIS A 250 5.47 7.27 8.91
N SER A 251 6.03 8.48 8.96
CA SER A 251 7.45 8.74 8.67
C SER A 251 8.42 8.24 9.76
N PHE A 252 7.89 7.82 10.91
CA PHE A 252 8.65 7.18 11.99
C PHE A 252 8.27 5.71 12.14
N VAL A 253 6.97 5.40 12.13
CA VAL A 253 6.45 4.04 12.34
C VAL A 253 6.85 3.12 11.19
N ASN A 254 6.49 3.46 9.94
CA ASN A 254 6.67 2.56 8.80
C ASN A 254 8.14 2.13 8.60
N PRO A 255 9.14 3.03 8.55
CA PRO A 255 10.53 2.61 8.36
C PRO A 255 11.07 1.82 9.55
N THR A 256 10.61 2.12 10.77
CA THR A 256 11.03 1.41 11.98
C THR A 256 10.44 0.01 12.06
N VAL A 257 9.14 -0.15 11.76
CA VAL A 257 8.51 -1.48 11.66
C VAL A 257 9.09 -2.29 10.51
N GLU A 258 9.39 -1.67 9.36
CA GLU A 258 10.03 -2.37 8.23
C GLU A 258 11.36 -3.02 8.65
N ARG A 259 12.24 -2.29 9.36
CA ARG A 259 13.53 -2.82 9.84
C ARG A 259 13.39 -3.97 10.84
N TYR A 260 12.32 -3.98 11.63
CA TYR A 260 12.12 -4.89 12.76
C TYR A 260 10.88 -5.77 12.62
N PHE A 261 10.40 -5.98 11.39
CA PHE A 261 9.15 -6.68 11.16
C PHE A 261 9.17 -8.14 11.65
N ASP A 262 10.37 -8.74 11.73
CA ASP A 262 10.60 -10.08 12.29
C ASP A 262 10.08 -10.23 13.74
N LEU A 263 10.02 -9.15 14.52
CA LEU A 263 9.44 -9.16 15.87
C LEU A 263 7.93 -9.44 15.85
N PHE A 264 7.26 -9.17 14.73
CA PHE A 264 5.82 -9.20 14.59
C PHE A 264 5.32 -10.21 13.56
N GLU A 265 6.19 -10.77 12.70
CA GLU A 265 5.81 -11.67 11.60
C GLU A 265 4.97 -12.85 12.10
N ASN A 266 5.34 -13.43 13.24
CA ASN A 266 4.68 -14.61 13.82
C ASN A 266 3.25 -14.35 14.34
N TYR A 267 2.81 -13.09 14.38
CA TYR A 267 1.49 -12.70 14.86
C TYR A 267 0.50 -12.41 13.73
N SER A 268 0.83 -12.74 12.47
CA SER A 268 0.00 -12.51 11.27
C SER A 268 -1.44 -12.98 11.39
N LEU A 269 -1.68 -14.07 12.12
CA LEU A 269 -3.01 -14.59 12.41
C LEU A 269 -3.97 -13.55 13.01
N LEU A 270 -3.46 -12.52 13.69
CA LEU A 270 -4.28 -11.42 14.23
C LEU A 270 -4.98 -10.59 13.15
N TYR A 271 -4.52 -10.64 11.89
CA TYR A 271 -5.19 -10.02 10.76
C TYR A 271 -6.48 -10.77 10.36
N GLU A 272 -6.51 -12.10 10.54
CA GLU A 272 -7.58 -12.94 9.99
C GLU A 272 -8.98 -12.63 10.51
N PRO A 273 -9.22 -12.33 11.78
CA PRO A 273 -10.57 -11.99 12.24
C PRO A 273 -11.17 -10.72 11.59
N VAL A 274 -10.33 -9.87 11.00
CA VAL A 274 -10.72 -8.54 10.50
C VAL A 274 -10.36 -8.29 9.03
N TRP A 275 -9.79 -9.27 8.32
CA TRP A 275 -9.28 -9.10 6.96
C TRP A 275 -10.29 -8.46 6.00
N LEU A 276 -11.57 -8.88 6.03
CA LEU A 276 -12.64 -8.30 5.19
C LEU A 276 -12.92 -6.83 5.47
N ARG A 277 -12.71 -6.38 6.72
CA ARG A 277 -12.86 -4.96 7.08
C ARG A 277 -11.63 -4.18 6.63
N MET A 278 -10.45 -4.75 6.85
CA MET A 278 -9.16 -4.15 6.46
C MET A 278 -9.05 -4.00 4.93
N GLU A 279 -9.46 -5.00 4.15
CA GLU A 279 -9.48 -4.94 2.69
C GLU A 279 -10.36 -3.81 2.15
N LYS A 280 -11.52 -3.55 2.79
CA LYS A 280 -12.39 -2.41 2.43
C LYS A 280 -11.77 -1.05 2.71
N LEU A 281 -10.79 -1.00 3.61
CA LEU A 281 -9.97 0.18 3.89
C LEU A 281 -8.69 0.21 3.05
N ALA A 282 -8.54 -0.70 2.07
CA ALA A 282 -7.34 -0.94 1.29
C ALA A 282 -6.11 -1.41 2.09
N TYR A 283 -6.32 -1.91 3.31
CA TYR A 283 -5.28 -2.48 4.18
C TYR A 283 -5.17 -3.98 3.97
N GLY A 284 -4.49 -4.39 2.90
CA GLY A 284 -4.50 -5.78 2.42
C GLY A 284 -3.58 -6.77 3.15
N SER A 285 -2.85 -6.37 4.20
CA SER A 285 -1.87 -7.24 4.85
C SER A 285 -1.75 -6.99 6.36
N TRP A 286 -1.21 -7.99 7.07
CA TRP A 286 -0.85 -7.88 8.49
C TRP A 286 0.08 -6.70 8.76
N LYS A 287 1.12 -6.52 7.94
CA LYS A 287 2.07 -5.42 8.10
C LYS A 287 1.37 -4.06 8.00
N VAL A 288 0.52 -3.88 6.99
CA VAL A 288 -0.23 -2.62 6.82
C VAL A 288 -1.17 -2.38 8.00
N MET A 289 -1.89 -3.40 8.47
CA MET A 289 -2.72 -3.27 9.67
C MET A 289 -1.89 -2.91 10.92
N LEU A 290 -0.70 -3.50 11.06
CA LEU A 290 0.20 -3.23 12.18
C LEU A 290 0.72 -1.78 12.17
N ASP A 291 1.24 -1.33 11.03
CA ASP A 291 1.71 0.04 10.82
C ASP A 291 0.59 1.05 11.17
N GLU A 292 -0.61 0.83 10.64
CA GLU A 292 -1.81 1.63 10.93
C GLU A 292 -2.24 1.57 12.40
N THR A 293 -2.13 0.41 13.05
CA THR A 293 -2.47 0.29 14.48
C THR A 293 -1.54 1.14 15.33
N PHE A 294 -0.23 1.12 15.02
CA PHE A 294 0.78 1.91 15.73
C PHE A 294 0.62 3.41 15.51
N VAL A 295 0.34 3.84 14.27
CA VAL A 295 0.04 5.24 13.95
C VAL A 295 -1.23 5.71 14.65
N ARG A 296 -2.33 4.94 14.58
CA ARG A 296 -3.61 5.31 15.21
C ARG A 296 -3.51 5.31 16.74
N ALA A 297 -2.72 4.43 17.34
CA ALA A 297 -2.47 4.45 18.78
C ALA A 297 -1.70 5.73 19.19
N PHE A 298 -0.78 6.20 18.35
CA PHE A 298 -0.08 7.47 18.57
C PHE A 298 -1.04 8.66 18.43
N GLU A 299 -1.94 8.64 17.44
CA GLU A 299 -2.98 9.66 17.30
C GLU A 299 -3.87 9.72 18.56
N ALA A 300 -4.24 8.56 19.12
CA ALA A 300 -4.96 8.50 20.39
C ALA A 300 -4.15 9.08 21.56
N TYR A 301 -2.84 8.81 21.62
CA TYR A 301 -1.93 9.42 22.58
C TYR A 301 -1.88 10.95 22.43
N TYR A 302 -1.72 11.46 21.21
CA TYR A 302 -1.73 12.89 20.94
C TYR A 302 -3.06 13.55 21.37
N ILE A 303 -4.20 12.91 21.08
CA ILE A 303 -5.52 13.37 21.53
C ILE A 303 -5.61 13.37 23.06
N HIS A 304 -5.05 12.37 23.74
CA HIS A 304 -4.97 12.38 25.21
C HIS A 304 -4.22 13.62 25.69
N MET A 305 -3.01 13.85 25.17
CA MET A 305 -2.14 14.94 25.63
C MET A 305 -2.74 16.33 25.38
N THR A 306 -3.56 16.48 24.33
CA THR A 306 -4.09 17.79 23.92
C THR A 306 -5.55 18.04 24.31
N LYS A 307 -6.36 16.99 24.42
CA LYS A 307 -7.81 17.07 24.68
C LYS A 307 -8.26 16.24 25.88
N GLY A 308 -7.42 15.36 26.41
CA GLY A 308 -7.70 14.52 27.56
C GLY A 308 -8.22 13.11 27.22
N ASP A 309 -8.16 12.22 28.22
CA ASP A 309 -8.44 10.78 28.11
C ASP A 309 -9.83 10.47 27.53
N PHE A 310 -10.86 11.27 27.84
CA PHE A 310 -12.21 11.07 27.30
C PHE A 310 -12.24 11.09 25.77
N TYR A 311 -11.57 12.07 25.14
CA TYR A 311 -11.53 12.17 23.68
C TYR A 311 -10.66 11.07 23.06
N ALA A 312 -9.57 10.69 23.72
CA ALA A 312 -8.72 9.58 23.28
C ALA A 312 -9.50 8.25 23.28
N ARG A 313 -10.23 7.95 24.36
CA ARG A 313 -11.09 6.75 24.43
C ARG A 313 -12.18 6.75 23.37
N ARG A 314 -12.85 7.89 23.15
CA ARG A 314 -13.85 8.02 22.09
C ARG A 314 -13.25 7.77 20.70
N PHE A 315 -12.02 8.23 20.46
CA PHE A 315 -11.30 7.94 19.23
C PHE A 315 -10.98 6.44 19.12
N LEU A 316 -10.43 5.82 20.16
CA LEU A 316 -10.08 4.39 20.18
C LEU A 316 -11.29 3.48 19.89
N VAL A 317 -12.45 3.77 20.47
CA VAL A 317 -13.70 3.04 20.20
C VAL A 317 -14.08 3.08 18.71
N ARG A 318 -13.85 4.21 18.03
CA ARG A 318 -14.08 4.32 16.58
C ARG A 318 -13.09 3.47 15.78
N GLN A 319 -11.83 3.42 16.20
CA GLN A 319 -10.81 2.59 15.55
C GLN A 319 -11.10 1.09 15.72
N ILE A 320 -11.58 0.67 16.89
CA ILE A 320 -12.01 -0.72 17.13
C ILE A 320 -13.18 -1.09 16.20
N ALA A 321 -14.14 -0.18 16.01
CA ALA A 321 -15.25 -0.41 15.09
C ALA A 321 -14.77 -0.62 13.64
N LEU A 322 -13.70 0.07 13.22
CA LEU A 322 -13.05 -0.13 11.92
C LEU A 322 -12.29 -1.47 11.80
N GLY A 323 -11.99 -2.11 12.93
CA GLY A 323 -11.35 -3.42 12.99
C GLY A 323 -9.97 -3.42 13.67
N PHE A 324 -9.49 -2.28 14.18
CA PHE A 324 -8.25 -2.21 14.97
C PHE A 324 -8.51 -2.69 16.41
N TYR A 325 -8.89 -3.95 16.58
CA TYR A 325 -9.49 -4.46 17.81
C TYR A 325 -8.55 -4.55 19.01
N PHE A 326 -7.24 -4.52 18.80
CA PHE A 326 -6.22 -4.52 19.87
C PHE A 326 -5.52 -3.17 20.05
N ILE A 327 -6.05 -2.10 19.45
CA ILE A 327 -5.47 -0.75 19.57
C ILE A 327 -5.43 -0.23 21.01
N HIS A 328 -6.34 -0.68 21.88
CA HIS A 328 -6.32 -0.30 23.30
C HIS A 328 -5.07 -0.80 24.02
N ASP A 329 -4.57 -1.98 23.67
CA ASP A 329 -3.36 -2.54 24.27
C ASP A 329 -2.12 -1.76 23.85
N ILE A 330 -2.04 -1.41 22.57
CA ILE A 330 -0.95 -0.57 22.04
C ILE A 330 -1.00 0.82 22.66
N TYR A 331 -2.17 1.44 22.75
CA TYR A 331 -2.33 2.74 23.38
C TYR A 331 -1.93 2.71 24.86
N ALA A 332 -2.31 1.67 25.61
CA ALA A 332 -1.87 1.51 27.00
C ALA A 332 -0.35 1.36 27.09
N ALA A 333 0.27 0.61 26.18
CA ALA A 333 1.73 0.50 26.08
C ALA A 333 2.39 1.86 25.79
N TYR A 334 1.80 2.70 24.93
CA TYR A 334 2.30 4.04 24.65
C TYR A 334 2.23 4.97 25.87
N LEU A 335 1.20 4.83 26.72
CA LEU A 335 1.15 5.57 27.99
C LEU A 335 2.29 5.15 28.92
N GLU A 336 2.68 3.87 28.94
CA GLU A 336 3.83 3.41 29.73
C GLU A 336 5.17 3.82 29.10
N TYR A 337 5.30 3.76 27.78
CA TYR A 337 6.44 4.29 27.04
C TYR A 337 6.71 5.77 27.40
N SER A 338 5.67 6.60 27.37
CA SER A 338 5.80 8.04 27.65
C SER A 338 6.26 8.36 29.08
N LYS A 339 5.98 7.47 30.05
CA LYS A 339 6.43 7.62 31.45
C LYS A 339 7.86 7.13 31.69
N ASN A 340 8.41 6.30 30.80
CA ASN A 340 9.68 5.59 30.98
C ASN A 340 10.72 5.99 29.92
N ARG A 341 10.72 7.27 29.50
CA ARG A 341 11.60 7.80 28.43
C ARG A 341 13.09 7.81 28.75
N ASN A 342 13.45 7.71 30.02
CA ASN A 342 14.82 7.47 30.46
C ASN A 342 15.33 6.05 30.15
N ARG A 343 14.42 5.11 29.87
CA ARG A 343 14.75 3.74 29.48
C ARG A 343 14.53 3.50 27.99
N TYR A 344 13.52 4.14 27.41
CA TYR A 344 13.15 4.04 26.00
C TYR A 344 13.31 5.42 25.36
N GLU A 345 14.49 5.70 24.82
CA GLU A 345 14.80 7.02 24.27
C GLU A 345 14.11 7.22 22.92
N THR A 346 13.97 6.16 22.13
CA THR A 346 13.33 6.15 20.81
C THR A 346 12.15 5.18 20.74
N PHE A 347 11.32 5.33 19.72
CA PHE A 347 10.27 4.37 19.39
C PHE A 347 10.85 2.98 19.06
N GLU A 348 12.02 2.95 18.42
CA GLU A 348 12.76 1.73 18.11
C GLU A 348 13.09 0.93 19.39
N ASP A 349 13.58 1.60 20.44
CA ASP A 349 13.90 0.96 21.73
C ASP A 349 12.68 0.29 22.39
N PHE A 350 11.47 0.75 22.05
CA PHE A 350 10.22 0.27 22.63
C PHE A 350 9.56 -0.86 21.83
N LEU A 351 9.97 -1.12 20.58
CA LEU A 351 9.40 -2.20 19.76
C LEU A 351 9.39 -3.58 20.45
N PRO A 352 10.43 -4.00 21.20
CA PRO A 352 10.41 -5.29 21.90
C PRO A 352 9.29 -5.39 22.96
N GLU A 353 8.91 -4.29 23.61
CA GLU A 353 7.77 -4.29 24.55
C GLU A 353 6.44 -4.34 23.80
N LEU A 354 6.31 -3.64 22.67
CA LEU A 354 5.13 -3.76 21.81
C LEU A 354 4.95 -5.19 21.28
N ALA A 355 6.04 -5.87 20.93
CA ALA A 355 6.00 -7.27 20.50
C ALA A 355 5.49 -8.20 21.61
N LYS A 356 5.82 -7.93 22.89
CA LYS A 356 5.25 -8.67 24.03
C LYS A 356 3.75 -8.41 24.18
N VAL A 357 3.33 -7.13 24.08
CA VAL A 357 1.91 -6.75 24.16
C VAL A 357 1.10 -7.45 23.07
N ILE A 358 1.61 -7.46 21.83
CA ILE A 358 0.98 -8.18 20.72
C ILE A 358 1.02 -9.70 20.95
N GLY A 359 2.10 -10.24 21.52
CA GLY A 359 2.17 -11.64 21.94
C GLY A 359 1.08 -12.01 22.95
N ASP A 360 0.81 -11.15 23.92
CA ASP A 360 -0.30 -11.35 24.87
C ASP A 360 -1.66 -11.28 24.18
N VAL A 361 -1.83 -10.35 23.23
CA VAL A 361 -3.03 -10.27 22.38
C VAL A 361 -3.21 -11.55 21.56
N TYR A 362 -2.13 -12.06 20.98
CA TYR A 362 -2.13 -13.30 20.22
C TYR A 362 -2.53 -14.49 21.09
N ASN A 363 -1.90 -14.62 22.26
CA ASN A 363 -2.16 -15.70 23.22
C ASN A 363 -3.59 -15.67 23.75
N ARG A 364 -4.17 -14.52 24.08
CA ARG A 364 -5.57 -14.47 24.50
C ARG A 364 -6.57 -14.68 23.35
N THR A 365 -6.18 -14.35 22.11
CA THR A 365 -7.06 -14.50 20.94
C THR A 365 -7.06 -15.93 20.41
N PHE A 366 -5.89 -16.57 20.42
CA PHE A 366 -5.67 -17.86 19.77
C PHE A 366 -5.02 -18.92 20.65
N GLY A 367 -4.55 -18.63 21.87
CA GLY A 367 -3.80 -19.56 22.72
C GLY A 367 -4.50 -20.92 22.90
N ASP A 368 -5.76 -20.92 23.32
CA ASP A 368 -6.57 -22.15 23.48
C ASP A 368 -6.84 -22.90 22.16
N LYS A 369 -6.54 -22.27 21.03
CA LYS A 369 -6.79 -22.77 19.67
C LYS A 369 -5.49 -23.18 18.98
N MET A 370 -4.31 -22.84 19.55
CA MET A 370 -3.01 -23.13 18.96
C MET A 370 -2.82 -24.63 18.78
N ASP A 371 -3.13 -25.46 19.77
CA ASP A 371 -3.00 -26.92 19.64
C ASP A 371 -3.81 -27.48 18.46
N LYS A 372 -5.01 -26.92 18.21
CA LYS A 372 -5.85 -27.32 17.07
C LYS A 372 -5.23 -26.88 15.75
N LEU A 373 -4.67 -25.67 15.71
CA LEU A 373 -3.99 -25.15 14.52
C LEU A 373 -2.69 -25.88 14.26
N GLU A 374 -1.87 -26.18 15.27
CA GLU A 374 -0.63 -26.94 15.10
C GLU A 374 -0.91 -28.36 14.59
N ASN A 375 -1.88 -29.05 15.18
CA ASN A 375 -2.14 -30.46 14.85
C ASN A 375 -3.18 -30.64 13.72
N GLY A 376 -3.73 -29.55 13.20
CA GLY A 376 -4.76 -29.54 12.18
C GLY A 376 -4.23 -29.62 10.75
N GLU A 377 -5.17 -29.58 9.80
CA GLU A 377 -4.92 -29.56 8.38
C GLU A 377 -5.16 -28.13 7.86
N TYR A 378 -4.40 -27.17 8.37
CA TYR A 378 -4.57 -25.75 8.02
C TYR A 378 -3.31 -25.20 7.33
N VAL A 379 -3.47 -24.07 6.64
CA VAL A 379 -2.35 -23.32 6.07
C VAL A 379 -1.29 -23.01 7.14
N TYR A 380 -1.71 -22.58 8.34
CA TYR A 380 -0.82 -22.33 9.47
C TYR A 380 0.04 -23.55 9.83
N SER A 381 -0.58 -24.72 9.97
CA SER A 381 0.11 -25.98 10.32
C SER A 381 1.14 -26.35 9.28
N PHE A 382 0.77 -26.21 8.00
CA PHE A 382 1.68 -26.44 6.88
C PHE A 382 2.87 -25.51 6.94
N MET A 383 2.64 -24.20 7.04
CA MET A 383 3.71 -23.20 7.04
C MET A 383 4.61 -23.37 8.26
N LYS A 384 4.04 -23.51 9.46
CA LYS A 384 4.80 -23.66 10.70
C LYS A 384 5.72 -24.88 10.69
N HIS A 385 5.18 -26.07 10.37
CA HIS A 385 5.94 -27.30 10.47
C HIS A 385 6.92 -27.49 9.31
N SER A 386 6.60 -26.96 8.13
CA SER A 386 7.50 -27.02 6.97
C SER A 386 8.74 -26.14 7.10
N LYS A 387 8.76 -25.15 8.01
CA LYS A 387 9.90 -24.25 8.24
C LYS A 387 11.20 -25.00 8.61
N SER A 388 11.07 -26.09 9.36
CA SER A 388 12.21 -26.96 9.74
C SER A 388 12.42 -28.15 8.80
N GLY A 389 11.53 -28.31 7.81
CA GLY A 389 11.51 -29.42 6.88
C GLY A 389 11.89 -29.00 5.46
N ARG A 390 11.74 -29.95 4.54
CA ARG A 390 11.85 -29.71 3.09
C ARG A 390 10.46 -29.61 2.48
N ILE A 391 10.23 -28.57 1.70
CA ILE A 391 9.05 -28.40 0.85
C ILE A 391 9.41 -28.83 -0.58
N VAL A 392 8.58 -29.66 -1.19
CA VAL A 392 8.65 -30.00 -2.61
C VAL A 392 7.41 -29.47 -3.30
N ILE A 393 7.60 -28.50 -4.19
CA ILE A 393 6.55 -28.03 -5.08
C ILE A 393 6.54 -28.97 -6.29
N VAL A 394 5.43 -29.64 -6.52
CA VAL A 394 5.24 -30.58 -7.64
C VAL A 394 4.21 -30.02 -8.60
N TYR A 395 4.63 -29.59 -9.78
CA TYR A 395 3.74 -29.06 -10.80
C TYR A 395 3.49 -30.05 -11.94
N GLY A 396 2.32 -29.94 -12.57
CA GLY A 396 1.89 -30.85 -13.62
C GLY A 396 2.60 -30.64 -14.97
N THR A 397 3.01 -31.72 -15.62
CA THR A 397 3.63 -31.71 -16.96
C THR A 397 2.91 -32.57 -18.00
N ILE A 398 1.88 -33.31 -17.58
CA ILE A 398 1.15 -34.24 -18.45
C ILE A 398 -0.17 -33.67 -18.97
N ASN A 399 -0.39 -32.36 -18.82
CA ASN A 399 -1.56 -31.71 -19.40
C ASN A 399 -1.54 -31.87 -20.93
N PRO A 400 -2.64 -32.36 -21.56
CA PRO A 400 -2.73 -32.42 -23.02
C PRO A 400 -2.54 -31.05 -23.69
N ASP A 401 -2.89 -29.96 -23.00
CA ASP A 401 -2.61 -28.58 -23.42
C ASP A 401 -1.27 -28.10 -22.82
N ARG A 402 -0.26 -27.93 -23.69
CA ARG A 402 1.08 -27.46 -23.30
C ARG A 402 1.08 -26.11 -22.59
N SER A 403 0.13 -25.22 -22.90
CA SER A 403 0.05 -23.92 -22.23
C SER A 403 -0.41 -24.04 -20.78
N GLY A 404 -1.11 -25.13 -20.42
CA GLY A 404 -1.43 -25.46 -19.03
C GLY A 404 -0.19 -25.85 -18.23
N ASN A 405 0.74 -26.62 -18.83
CA ASN A 405 2.01 -26.97 -18.17
C ASN A 405 2.86 -25.74 -17.86
N GLU A 406 2.92 -24.80 -18.80
CA GLU A 406 3.67 -23.56 -18.62
C GLU A 406 3.05 -22.67 -17.53
N HIS A 407 1.72 -22.59 -17.48
CA HIS A 407 0.99 -21.90 -16.42
C HIS A 407 1.27 -22.49 -15.03
N ASP A 408 1.18 -23.82 -14.89
CA ASP A 408 1.45 -24.51 -13.63
C ASP A 408 2.91 -24.34 -13.17
N LYS A 409 3.86 -24.34 -14.14
CA LYS A 409 5.27 -24.05 -13.88
C LYS A 409 5.50 -22.62 -13.38
N GLN A 410 4.89 -21.63 -14.04
CA GLN A 410 5.02 -20.22 -13.64
C GLN A 410 4.47 -20.00 -12.23
N LEU A 411 3.35 -20.64 -11.89
CA LEU A 411 2.80 -20.59 -10.53
C LEU A 411 3.74 -21.26 -9.52
N ALA A 412 4.35 -22.40 -9.87
CA ALA A 412 5.34 -23.06 -9.04
C ALA A 412 6.55 -22.18 -8.75
N GLU A 413 7.08 -21.50 -9.78
CA GLU A 413 8.20 -20.56 -9.65
C GLU A 413 7.84 -19.35 -8.78
N LEU A 414 6.63 -18.80 -8.91
CA LEU A 414 6.13 -17.71 -8.08
C LEU A 414 6.13 -18.09 -6.59
N ILE A 415 5.55 -19.26 -6.27
CA ILE A 415 5.48 -19.76 -4.90
C ILE A 415 6.89 -20.07 -4.38
N TRP A 416 7.74 -20.70 -5.19
CA TRP A 416 9.12 -21.00 -4.84
C TRP A 416 9.91 -19.74 -4.46
N ARG A 417 9.82 -18.67 -5.28
CA ARG A 417 10.49 -17.39 -4.99
C ARG A 417 10.02 -16.81 -3.66
N SER A 418 8.70 -16.79 -3.45
CA SER A 418 8.10 -16.26 -2.22
C SER A 418 8.58 -17.03 -0.97
N LEU A 419 8.50 -18.36 -0.99
CA LEU A 419 8.88 -19.18 0.16
C LEU A 419 10.40 -19.17 0.41
N THR A 420 11.21 -19.19 -0.66
CA THR A 420 12.67 -19.12 -0.53
C THR A 420 13.11 -17.78 0.09
N HIS A 421 12.48 -16.68 -0.32
CA HIS A 421 12.72 -15.36 0.27
C HIS A 421 12.39 -15.33 1.77
N ARG A 422 11.36 -16.08 2.18
CA ARG A 422 10.97 -16.28 3.58
C ARG A 422 11.82 -17.34 4.31
N GLY A 423 12.93 -17.79 3.73
CA GLY A 423 13.88 -18.71 4.35
C GLY A 423 13.44 -20.18 4.44
N TYR A 424 12.47 -20.61 3.63
CA TYR A 424 12.08 -22.03 3.58
C TYR A 424 13.00 -22.84 2.67
N ASN A 425 13.24 -24.11 3.01
CA ASN A 425 13.94 -25.05 2.14
C ASN A 425 12.98 -25.63 1.10
N VAL A 426 12.98 -25.04 -0.10
CA VAL A 426 12.02 -25.37 -1.16
C VAL A 426 12.70 -25.85 -2.42
N THR A 427 12.25 -27.00 -2.94
CA THR A 427 12.65 -27.53 -4.26
C THR A 427 11.43 -27.63 -5.17
N VAL A 428 11.59 -27.27 -6.45
CA VAL A 428 10.55 -27.43 -7.48
C VAL A 428 10.87 -28.67 -8.32
N LYS A 429 9.87 -29.53 -8.55
CA LYS A 429 9.96 -30.72 -9.40
C LYS A 429 8.73 -30.88 -10.27
N THR A 430 8.88 -31.57 -11.39
CA THR A 430 7.73 -32.03 -12.19
C THR A 430 7.06 -33.23 -11.51
N ASP A 431 5.81 -33.48 -11.85
CA ASP A 431 5.07 -34.67 -11.44
C ASP A 431 5.65 -36.00 -11.97
N THR A 432 6.58 -35.95 -12.93
CA THR A 432 7.25 -37.12 -13.51
C THR A 432 8.67 -37.35 -12.98
N GLU A 433 9.30 -36.33 -12.40
CA GLU A 433 10.66 -36.39 -11.82
C GLU A 433 10.66 -36.53 -10.29
N VAL A 434 9.49 -36.41 -9.66
CA VAL A 434 9.32 -36.59 -8.22
C VAL A 434 9.62 -38.04 -7.82
N THR A 435 10.47 -38.21 -6.79
CA THR A 435 10.86 -39.52 -6.26
C THR A 435 10.02 -39.91 -5.05
N GLU A 436 10.05 -41.18 -4.63
CA GLU A 436 9.36 -41.61 -3.40
C GLU A 436 9.83 -40.85 -2.16
N GLU A 437 11.10 -40.45 -2.10
CA GLU A 437 11.63 -39.67 -0.99
C GLU A 437 11.15 -38.20 -1.03
N ASP A 438 10.92 -37.67 -2.22
CA ASP A 438 10.25 -36.39 -2.38
C ASP A 438 8.81 -36.44 -1.89
N LEU A 439 8.07 -37.50 -2.23
CA LEU A 439 6.68 -37.67 -1.79
C LEU A 439 6.53 -37.73 -0.27
N LYS A 440 7.58 -38.12 0.47
CA LYS A 440 7.60 -38.11 1.94
C LYS A 440 7.91 -36.72 2.55
N SER A 441 7.95 -35.66 1.76
CA SER A 441 8.23 -34.27 2.20
C SER A 441 6.94 -33.46 2.44
N TYR A 442 7.05 -32.19 2.83
CA TYR A 442 5.89 -31.29 2.73
C TYR A 442 5.67 -31.01 1.24
N LEU A 443 4.45 -31.18 0.76
CA LEU A 443 4.17 -31.06 -0.67
C LEU A 443 3.28 -29.86 -0.96
N ILE A 444 3.62 -29.11 -2.01
CA ILE A 444 2.67 -28.20 -2.67
C ILE A 444 2.39 -28.79 -4.05
N LEU A 445 1.16 -29.23 -4.29
CA LEU A 445 0.77 -29.82 -5.57
C LEU A 445 0.08 -28.77 -6.42
N ILE A 446 0.56 -28.59 -7.64
CA ILE A 446 -0.01 -27.62 -8.59
C ILE A 446 -0.58 -28.37 -9.80
N GLY A 447 -1.84 -28.10 -10.10
CA GLY A 447 -2.57 -28.70 -11.21
C GLY A 447 -3.44 -29.90 -10.79
N GLY A 448 -4.59 -30.03 -11.46
CA GLY A 448 -5.55 -31.11 -11.23
C GLY A 448 -5.05 -32.49 -11.72
N PRO A 449 -5.80 -33.58 -11.50
CA PRO A 449 -5.39 -34.95 -11.81
C PRO A 449 -5.20 -35.24 -13.31
N VAL A 450 -5.67 -34.35 -14.19
CA VAL A 450 -5.35 -34.38 -15.63
C VAL A 450 -3.91 -33.96 -15.87
N ALA A 451 -3.45 -32.92 -15.19
CA ALA A 451 -2.17 -32.27 -15.42
C ALA A 451 -1.05 -32.82 -14.53
N ASN A 452 -1.37 -33.37 -13.35
CA ASN A 452 -0.41 -33.77 -12.33
C ASN A 452 -0.69 -35.20 -11.82
N ASN A 453 0.28 -36.11 -12.03
CA ASN A 453 0.21 -37.50 -11.60
C ASN A 453 0.13 -37.68 -10.08
N VAL A 454 0.77 -36.81 -9.30
CA VAL A 454 0.72 -36.87 -7.83
C VAL A 454 -0.64 -36.43 -7.33
N THR A 455 -1.21 -35.36 -7.90
CA THR A 455 -2.60 -34.95 -7.62
C THR A 455 -3.57 -36.08 -7.92
N ARG A 456 -3.37 -36.83 -9.02
CA ARG A 456 -4.20 -38.01 -9.35
C ARG A 456 -4.15 -39.08 -8.27
N GLN A 457 -2.97 -39.35 -7.70
CA GLN A 457 -2.80 -40.38 -6.66
C GLN A 457 -3.50 -40.01 -5.35
N VAL A 458 -3.55 -38.72 -5.00
CA VAL A 458 -4.18 -38.25 -3.75
C VAL A 458 -5.64 -37.81 -3.92
N ASN A 459 -6.16 -37.76 -5.15
CA ASN A 459 -7.48 -37.17 -5.44
C ASN A 459 -8.63 -37.79 -4.63
N ASP A 460 -8.57 -39.10 -4.36
CA ASP A 460 -9.62 -39.79 -3.60
C ASP A 460 -9.54 -39.52 -2.08
N LEU A 461 -8.43 -38.95 -1.61
CA LEU A 461 -8.24 -38.52 -0.22
C LEU A 461 -8.76 -37.09 0.02
N LEU A 462 -8.98 -36.32 -1.05
CA LEU A 462 -9.50 -34.96 -0.98
C LEU A 462 -11.00 -34.98 -0.70
N LYS A 463 -11.47 -34.07 0.16
CA LYS A 463 -12.90 -33.82 0.33
C LYS A 463 -13.43 -32.84 -0.71
N VAL A 464 -12.55 -32.03 -1.31
CA VAL A 464 -12.84 -31.27 -2.52
C VAL A 464 -12.07 -31.90 -3.68
N ARG A 465 -12.67 -32.91 -4.31
CA ARG A 465 -12.02 -33.76 -5.31
C ARG A 465 -12.50 -33.51 -6.72
N PHE A 466 -11.67 -33.87 -7.68
CA PHE A 466 -12.03 -33.86 -9.09
C PHE A 466 -12.73 -35.17 -9.46
N ILE A 467 -13.93 -35.09 -10.02
CA ILE A 467 -14.70 -36.25 -10.50
C ILE A 467 -15.00 -36.10 -11.98
N LYS A 468 -15.21 -37.22 -12.69
CA LYS A 468 -15.63 -37.19 -14.08
C LYS A 468 -17.15 -37.11 -14.19
N LYS A 469 -17.66 -36.14 -14.93
CA LYS A 469 -19.07 -36.02 -15.31
C LYS A 469 -19.16 -35.77 -16.82
N ASN A 470 -19.88 -36.63 -17.53
CA ASN A 470 -19.99 -36.58 -19.00
C ASN A 470 -18.64 -36.56 -19.74
N GLY A 471 -17.62 -37.24 -19.21
CA GLY A 471 -16.28 -37.29 -19.79
C GLY A 471 -15.35 -36.13 -19.42
N GLU A 472 -15.85 -35.07 -18.77
CA GLU A 472 -15.06 -33.94 -18.32
C GLU A 472 -14.81 -33.98 -16.81
N TYR A 473 -13.69 -33.41 -16.36
CA TYR A 473 -13.42 -33.25 -14.93
C TYR A 473 -14.15 -32.02 -14.37
N VAL A 474 -14.78 -32.22 -13.21
CA VAL A 474 -15.50 -31.19 -12.45
C VAL A 474 -15.10 -31.31 -10.98
N LEU A 475 -15.29 -30.26 -10.19
CA LEU A 475 -14.99 -30.28 -8.76
C LEU A 475 -16.23 -30.68 -7.96
N TYR A 476 -16.10 -31.65 -7.06
CA TYR A 476 -17.12 -32.02 -6.09
C TYR A 476 -16.60 -31.78 -4.68
N SER A 477 -17.41 -31.11 -3.87
CA SER A 477 -17.10 -30.83 -2.46
C SER A 477 -18.02 -31.63 -1.55
N GLU A 478 -17.43 -32.48 -0.71
CA GLU A 478 -18.15 -33.14 0.39
C GLU A 478 -18.61 -32.13 1.46
N TYR A 479 -17.85 -31.04 1.65
CA TYR A 479 -18.19 -29.99 2.62
C TYR A 479 -19.50 -29.28 2.29
N THR A 480 -19.69 -28.92 1.02
CA THR A 480 -20.89 -28.19 0.58
C THR A 480 -21.95 -29.12 -0.02
N ASN A 481 -21.59 -30.37 -0.29
CA ASN A 481 -22.35 -31.33 -1.08
C ASN A 481 -22.77 -30.77 -2.46
N ARG A 482 -21.87 -30.00 -3.10
CA ARG A 482 -22.10 -29.37 -4.42
C ARG A 482 -21.06 -29.80 -5.44
N THR A 483 -21.48 -29.76 -6.71
CA THR A 483 -20.59 -29.90 -7.88
C THR A 483 -20.41 -28.54 -8.56
N TYR A 484 -19.16 -28.18 -8.85
CA TYR A 484 -18.76 -26.96 -9.53
C TYR A 484 -18.27 -27.33 -10.93
N LEU A 485 -18.82 -26.65 -11.94
CA LEU A 485 -18.64 -26.99 -13.36
C LEU A 485 -17.87 -25.91 -14.15
N SER A 486 -17.75 -24.69 -13.61
CA SER A 486 -17.20 -23.56 -14.35
C SER A 486 -15.68 -23.64 -14.47
N LYS A 487 -15.15 -23.30 -15.64
CA LYS A 487 -13.73 -23.51 -16.01
C LYS A 487 -12.75 -22.70 -15.16
N ASP A 488 -13.20 -21.58 -14.63
CA ASP A 488 -12.46 -20.64 -13.78
C ASP A 488 -12.48 -21.02 -12.29
N VAL A 489 -13.16 -22.11 -11.92
CA VAL A 489 -13.21 -22.59 -10.54
C VAL A 489 -11.96 -23.41 -10.21
N GLY A 490 -11.35 -23.10 -9.06
CA GLY A 490 -10.27 -23.86 -8.46
C GLY A 490 -10.49 -24.20 -7.01
N VAL A 491 -9.55 -24.97 -6.48
CA VAL A 491 -9.49 -25.46 -5.12
C VAL A 491 -8.10 -25.29 -4.54
N LEU A 492 -8.08 -24.87 -3.28
CA LEU A 492 -6.97 -25.03 -2.36
C LEU A 492 -7.44 -25.91 -1.22
N GLU A 493 -6.71 -26.98 -0.90
CA GLU A 493 -7.05 -27.87 0.21
C GLU A 493 -5.77 -28.36 0.88
N VAL A 494 -5.74 -28.33 2.21
CA VAL A 494 -4.65 -28.87 3.02
C VAL A 494 -5.08 -30.23 3.56
N ILE A 495 -4.25 -31.26 3.36
CA ILE A 495 -4.51 -32.63 3.84
C ILE A 495 -3.26 -33.25 4.45
N ARG A 496 -3.43 -34.36 5.19
CA ARG A 496 -2.30 -35.19 5.60
C ARG A 496 -1.64 -35.88 4.42
N ASN A 497 -0.31 -35.92 4.44
CA ASN A 497 0.47 -36.60 3.43
C ASN A 497 0.34 -38.14 3.62
N PRO A 498 -0.19 -38.90 2.64
CA PRO A 498 -0.37 -40.35 2.76
C PRO A 498 0.95 -41.12 2.76
N TRP A 499 2.03 -40.55 2.19
CA TRP A 499 3.36 -41.14 2.19
C TRP A 499 4.13 -40.84 3.48
N ASN A 500 3.71 -39.83 4.25
CA ASN A 500 4.24 -39.51 5.57
C ASN A 500 3.20 -38.74 6.40
N VAL A 501 2.49 -39.43 7.28
CA VAL A 501 1.37 -38.86 8.08
C VAL A 501 1.76 -37.72 9.02
N GLY A 502 3.07 -37.54 9.28
CA GLY A 502 3.62 -36.41 10.04
C GLY A 502 3.81 -35.13 9.21
N LYS A 503 3.57 -35.18 7.89
CA LYS A 503 3.69 -34.03 6.99
C LYS A 503 2.36 -33.74 6.31
N LEU A 504 2.29 -32.56 5.69
CA LEU A 504 1.07 -32.03 5.06
C LEU A 504 1.29 -31.83 3.56
N ILE A 505 0.18 -31.86 2.84
CA ILE A 505 0.07 -31.50 1.42
C ILE A 505 -0.83 -30.28 1.32
N THR A 506 -0.41 -29.27 0.57
CA THR A 506 -1.28 -28.19 0.10
C THR A 506 -1.52 -28.37 -1.40
N LEU A 507 -2.75 -28.63 -1.80
CA LEU A 507 -3.15 -28.68 -3.20
C LEU A 507 -3.56 -27.28 -3.69
N ILE A 508 -3.17 -26.91 -4.90
CA ILE A 508 -3.65 -25.72 -5.64
C ILE A 508 -3.99 -26.18 -7.06
N ALA A 509 -5.28 -26.26 -7.40
CA ALA A 509 -5.69 -26.79 -8.70
C ALA A 509 -7.01 -26.20 -9.20
N GLY A 510 -7.06 -25.85 -10.48
CA GLY A 510 -8.28 -25.46 -11.19
C GLY A 510 -8.93 -26.61 -11.96
N ILE A 511 -10.23 -26.47 -12.28
CA ILE A 511 -10.88 -27.28 -13.33
C ILE A 511 -10.14 -27.07 -14.66
N THR A 512 -9.72 -25.84 -14.92
CA THR A 512 -8.79 -25.47 -15.99
C THR A 512 -7.69 -24.55 -15.45
N ARG A 513 -6.72 -24.19 -16.31
CA ARG A 513 -5.67 -23.21 -15.97
C ARG A 513 -6.22 -21.88 -15.43
N GLU A 514 -7.41 -21.47 -15.87
CA GLU A 514 -8.04 -20.20 -15.42
C GLU A 514 -8.39 -20.21 -13.93
N GLY A 515 -8.67 -21.40 -13.37
CA GLY A 515 -8.92 -21.60 -11.94
C GLY A 515 -7.67 -21.98 -11.13
N THR A 516 -6.54 -22.30 -11.78
CA THR A 516 -5.29 -22.66 -11.07
C THR A 516 -4.51 -21.40 -10.71
N PHE A 517 -4.82 -20.77 -9.59
CA PHE A 517 -4.05 -19.63 -9.04
C PHE A 517 -4.06 -19.66 -7.51
N VAL A 518 -3.16 -18.93 -6.86
CA VAL A 518 -3.15 -18.80 -5.39
C VAL A 518 -4.18 -17.74 -4.98
N PRO A 519 -5.27 -18.09 -4.29
CA PRO A 519 -6.16 -17.09 -3.70
C PRO A 519 -5.47 -16.45 -2.48
N TYR A 520 -5.99 -15.33 -1.98
CA TYR A 520 -5.62 -14.91 -0.62
C TYR A 520 -6.07 -15.99 0.38
N THR A 521 -5.13 -16.50 1.19
CA THR A 521 -5.34 -17.63 2.10
C THR A 521 -5.15 -17.21 3.55
N PRO A 522 -6.23 -17.16 4.35
CA PRO A 522 -6.13 -17.07 5.78
C PRO A 522 -5.27 -18.18 6.37
N ASP A 523 -4.47 -17.89 7.39
CA ASP A 523 -3.65 -18.89 8.08
C ASP A 523 -4.52 -20.03 8.68
N ILE A 524 -5.77 -19.76 9.07
CA ILE A 524 -6.72 -20.77 9.59
C ILE A 524 -7.51 -21.53 8.51
N LEU A 525 -7.18 -21.35 7.24
CA LEU A 525 -7.88 -21.95 6.11
C LEU A 525 -7.54 -23.44 5.99
N HIS A 526 -8.57 -24.29 5.94
CA HIS A 526 -8.43 -25.72 5.64
C HIS A 526 -8.64 -26.00 4.14
N TYR A 527 -9.71 -25.44 3.58
CA TYR A 527 -10.00 -25.51 2.15
C TYR A 527 -10.59 -24.19 1.63
N CYS A 528 -10.43 -23.94 0.34
CA CYS A 528 -11.07 -22.85 -0.39
C CYS A 528 -11.43 -23.34 -1.79
N ILE A 529 -12.70 -23.19 -2.18
CA ILE A 529 -13.19 -23.33 -3.55
C ILE A 529 -13.43 -21.92 -4.06
N TYR A 530 -12.81 -21.53 -5.16
CA TYR A 530 -12.78 -20.13 -5.56
C TYR A 530 -12.87 -19.95 -7.07
N ASN A 531 -13.32 -18.78 -7.48
CA ASN A 531 -13.01 -18.21 -8.79
C ASN A 531 -12.62 -16.74 -8.61
N ARG A 532 -12.62 -15.94 -9.69
CA ARG A 532 -12.27 -14.52 -9.61
C ARG A 532 -13.31 -13.65 -8.89
N ASP A 533 -14.55 -14.13 -8.78
CA ASP A 533 -15.69 -13.34 -8.29
C ASP A 533 -16.14 -13.74 -6.88
N TRP A 534 -15.90 -14.99 -6.46
CA TRP A 534 -16.36 -15.51 -5.18
C TRP A 534 -15.44 -16.61 -4.62
N ARG A 535 -15.57 -16.87 -3.31
CA ARG A 535 -14.89 -17.95 -2.61
C ARG A 535 -15.84 -18.66 -1.65
N ASN A 536 -15.71 -19.98 -1.54
CA ASN A 536 -16.34 -20.82 -0.53
C ASN A 536 -15.22 -21.48 0.28
N ILE A 537 -15.18 -21.18 1.57
CA ILE A 537 -14.01 -21.42 2.42
C ILE A 537 -14.42 -22.22 3.64
N GLY A 538 -13.56 -23.14 4.03
CA GLY A 538 -13.66 -23.87 5.28
C GLY A 538 -12.60 -23.40 6.25
N TYR A 539 -13.06 -22.95 7.43
CA TYR A 539 -12.21 -22.55 8.53
C TYR A 539 -12.38 -23.50 9.71
N LEU A 540 -11.55 -23.28 10.74
CA LEU A 540 -11.80 -23.79 12.08
C LEU A 540 -13.12 -23.22 12.71
N GLU A 541 -13.82 -22.29 12.06
CA GLU A 541 -14.99 -21.56 12.57
C GLU A 541 -16.31 -22.33 12.75
N ASP A 542 -16.43 -23.59 12.33
CA ASP A 542 -17.48 -24.45 12.92
C ASP A 542 -17.27 -24.61 14.46
N LYS A 543 -16.11 -24.19 15.00
CA LYS A 543 -15.74 -24.20 16.43
C LYS A 543 -14.98 -22.95 16.92
N MET A 544 -14.77 -21.93 16.10
CA MET A 544 -14.04 -20.71 16.48
C MET A 544 -14.97 -19.50 16.53
N LEU A 545 -15.67 -19.33 17.66
CA LEU A 545 -16.07 -17.98 18.06
C LEU A 545 -14.81 -17.26 18.53
N VAL A 546 -14.28 -16.32 17.75
CA VAL A 546 -13.38 -15.30 18.29
C VAL A 546 -14.29 -14.34 19.05
N LYS A 547 -14.35 -14.47 20.38
CA LYS A 547 -14.84 -13.38 21.22
C LYS A 547 -13.82 -12.25 21.10
N VAL A 548 -13.95 -11.44 20.07
CA VAL A 548 -13.42 -10.08 20.11
C VAL A 548 -14.25 -9.42 21.20
N GLY A 549 -13.71 -9.40 22.43
CA GLY A 549 -14.37 -8.75 23.55
C GLY A 549 -14.52 -7.27 23.21
N ILE A 550 -15.73 -6.87 22.83
CA ILE A 550 -16.13 -5.48 22.67
C ILE A 550 -16.44 -4.91 24.05
#